data_AF-A0A385H963-F1
#
_entry.id   AF-A0A385H963-F1
#
_cell.length_a   1.000
_cell.length_b   1.000
_cell.length_c   1.000
_cell.angle_alpha   90.00
_cell.angle_beta   90.00
_cell.angle_gamma   90.00
#
_symmetry.space_group_name_H-M   'P 1'
#
loop_
_entity.id
_entity.type
_entity.pdbx_description
1 polymer ?
#
loop_
_entity_poly.entity_id
_entity_poly.type
_entity_poly.pdbx_seq_one_letter_code
_entity_poly.pdbx_strand_id
1 'polypeptide(L)' 'RVRFLDRYFYNEEEVLYFDSDVGKFIAKTELGRPDADYWNSDKDFIERKKAE' A
#
# COMPACT_ATOMS: atom_id res chain seq x y z
N ARG A 1 4.26 17.57 9.79
CA ARG A 1 3.66 16.22 9.79
C ARG A 1 4.60 15.30 9.01
N VAL A 2 4.89 14.11 9.53
CA VAL A 2 5.75 13.12 8.84
C VAL A 2 4.85 12.22 7.99
N ARG A 3 5.26 11.93 6.76
CA ARG A 3 4.57 10.99 5.86
C ARG A 3 5.33 9.67 5.86
N PHE A 4 4.65 8.58 6.22
CA PHE A 4 5.19 7.24 6.20
C PHE A 4 4.79 6.53 4.89
N LEU A 5 5.75 5.83 4.30
CA LEU A 5 5.56 5.05 3.08
C LEU A 5 6.14 3.64 3.29
N ASP A 6 5.30 2.62 3.15
CA ASP A 6 5.74 1.23 3.13
C ASP A 6 5.72 0.72 1.69
N ARG A 7 6.88 0.35 1.14
CA ARG A 7 7.09 0.19 -0.30
C ARG A 7 7.47 -1.23 -0.65
N TYR A 8 6.84 -1.75 -1.71
CA TYR A 8 7.05 -3.10 -2.19
C TYR A 8 7.66 -3.07 -3.57
N PHE A 9 8.72 -3.87 -3.75
CA PHE A 9 9.51 -3.92 -4.97
C PHE A 9 9.52 -5.34 -5.56
N TYR A 10 9.46 -5.42 -6.87
CA TYR A 10 9.66 -6.66 -7.63
C TYR A 10 10.60 -6.36 -8.80
N ASN A 11 11.69 -7.12 -8.92
CA ASN A 11 12.75 -6.87 -9.92
C ASN A 11 13.20 -5.41 -9.98
N GLU A 12 13.51 -4.82 -8.81
CA GLU A 12 13.94 -3.41 -8.66
C GLU A 12 12.88 -2.35 -9.02
N GLU A 13 11.71 -2.74 -9.52
CA GLU A 13 10.58 -1.86 -9.79
C GLU A 13 9.65 -1.78 -8.58
N GLU A 14 9.32 -0.56 -8.14
CA GLU A 14 8.29 -0.35 -7.11
C GLU A 14 6.91 -0.69 -7.69
N VAL A 15 6.25 -1.73 -7.17
CA VAL A 15 4.97 -2.20 -7.71
C VAL A 15 3.77 -1.57 -7.01
N LEU A 16 3.87 -1.28 -5.72
CA LEU A 16 2.85 -0.61 -4.90
C LEU A 16 3.46 -0.11 -3.58
N TYR A 17 2.74 0.76 -2.88
CA TYR A 17 3.14 1.24 -1.55
C TYR A 17 1.93 1.65 -0.69
N PHE A 18 2.04 1.55 0.63
CA PHE A 18 1.10 2.17 1.56
C PHE A 18 1.45 3.65 1.76
N ASP A 19 0.46 4.52 1.75
CA ASP A 19 0.62 5.95 2.02
C ASP A 19 -0.15 6.36 3.28
N SER A 20 0.57 6.75 4.35
CA SER A 20 -0.06 7.11 5.63
C SER A 20 -0.98 8.33 5.55
N ASP A 21 -0.76 9.23 4.58
CA ASP A 21 -1.64 10.40 4.42
C ASP A 21 -2.95 10.05 3.69
N VAL A 22 -2.94 8.99 2.88
CA VAL A 22 -4.14 8.46 2.19
C VAL A 22 -4.82 7.36 2.99
N GLY A 23 -4.05 6.61 3.79
CA GLY A 23 -4.49 5.44 4.54
C GLY A 23 -4.80 4.24 3.66
N LYS A 24 -4.12 4.08 2.53
CA LYS A 24 -4.36 3.00 1.55
C LYS A 24 -3.07 2.57 0.86
N PHE A 25 -3.10 1.37 0.29
CA PHE A 25 -2.12 0.93 -0.70
C PHE A 25 -2.44 1.54 -2.06
N ILE A 26 -1.42 2.06 -2.73
CA ILE A 26 -1.47 2.66 -4.06
C ILE A 26 -0.59 1.82 -4.99
N ALA A 27 -1.21 1.23 -6.00
CA ALA A 27 -0.49 0.53 -7.06
C ALA A 27 0.29 1.52 -7.94
N LYS A 28 1.55 1.20 -8.20
CA LYS A 28 2.46 1.94 -9.11
C LYS A 28 2.50 1.31 -10.50
N THR A 29 2.23 0.01 -10.58
CA THR A 29 2.18 -0.77 -11.81
C THR A 29 0.90 -1.59 -11.85
N GLU A 30 0.53 -2.09 -13.04
CA GLU A 30 -0.60 -3.03 -13.16
C GLU A 30 -0.36 -4.34 -12.40
N LEU A 31 0.91 -4.73 -12.21
CA LEU A 31 1.27 -5.91 -11.41
C LEU A 31 0.90 -5.74 -9.93
N GLY A 32 1.04 -4.54 -9.37
CA GLY A 32 0.69 -4.26 -7.97
C GLY A 32 -0.80 -3.97 -7.71
N ARG A 33 -1.61 -3.82 -8.76
CA ARG A 33 -3.05 -3.51 -8.63
C ARG A 33 -3.83 -4.59 -7.89
N PRO A 34 -3.69 -5.90 -8.19
CA PRO A 34 -4.45 -6.94 -7.49
C PRO A 34 -4.15 -6.96 -5.98
N ASP A 35 -2.89 -6.81 -5.60
CA ASP A 35 -2.48 -6.78 -4.19
C ASP A 35 -3.01 -5.53 -3.47
N ALA A 36 -2.90 -4.36 -4.11
CA ALA A 36 -3.43 -3.12 -3.55
C ALA A 36 -4.96 -3.19 -3.37
N ASP A 37 -5.69 -3.69 -4.36
CA ASP A 37 -7.15 -3.83 -4.29
C ASP A 37 -7.55 -4.85 -3.20
N TYR A 38 -6.88 -5.99 -3.14
CA TYR A 38 -7.11 -7.02 -2.13
C TYR A 38 -6.88 -6.47 -0.72
N TRP A 39 -5.71 -5.88 -0.46
CA TRP A 39 -5.36 -5.33 0.85
C TRP A 39 -6.23 -4.14 1.27
N ASN A 40 -6.61 -3.28 0.32
CA ASN A 40 -7.52 -2.17 0.63
C ASN A 40 -8.97 -2.64 0.89
N SER A 41 -9.34 -3.82 0.41
CA SER A 41 -10.67 -4.41 0.65
C SER A 41 -10.79 -5.09 2.02
N ASP A 42 -9.67 -5.55 2.59
CA ASP A 42 -9.59 -6.10 3.94
C ASP A 42 -9.56 -4.96 4.97
N LYS A 43 -10.70 -4.75 5.62
CA LYS A 43 -10.88 -3.66 6.60
C LYS A 43 -10.00 -3.82 7.83
N ASP A 44 -9.85 -5.04 8.34
CA ASP A 44 -9.08 -5.26 9.57
C ASP A 44 -7.59 -5.06 9.29
N PHE A 45 -7.13 -5.53 8.13
CA PHE A 45 -5.77 -5.31 7.68
C PHE A 45 -5.45 -3.82 7.48
N ILE A 46 -6.30 -3.09 6.76
CA ILE A 46 -6.01 -1.69 6.42
C ILE A 46 -6.10 -0.76 7.63
N GLU A 47 -7.00 -1.02 8.58
CA GLU A 47 -7.06 -0.24 9.82
C GLU A 47 -5.84 -0.50 10.71
N ARG A 48 -5.37 -1.76 10.80
CA ARG A 48 -4.11 -2.05 11.49
C ARG A 48 -2.94 -1.32 10.84
N LYS A 49 -2.88 -1.30 9.50
CA LYS A 49 -1.78 -0.64 8.77
C LYS A 49 -1.77 0.88 8.97
N LYS A 50 -2.94 1.52 9.08
CA LYS A 50 -3.07 2.95 9.41
C LYS A 50 -2.60 3.32 10.82
N ALA A 51 -2.55 2.35 11.72
CA ALA A 51 -2.19 2.54 13.13
C ALA A 51 -0.72 2.24 13.44
N GLU A 52 0.05 1.75 12.46
CA GLU A 52 1.52 1.65 12.53
C GLU A 52 2.18 3.04 12.50
#